data_AF-A0A8C5SU41-F1
#
_entry.id   AF-A0A8C5SU41-F1
#
_cell.length_a   1.000
_cell.length_b   1.000
_cell.length_c   1.000
_cell.angle_alpha   90.00
_cell.angle_beta   90.00
_cell.angle_gamma   90.00
#
_symmetry.space_group_name_H-M   'P 1'
#
loop_
_entity.id
_entity.type
_entity.pdbx_description
1 polymer ?
#
loop_
_entity_poly.entity_id
_entity_poly.type
_entity_poly.pdbx_seq_one_letter_code
_entity_poly.pdbx_strand_id
1 'polypeptide(L)' 'IRNPACLSHLLSTCPSVVAPVCGSDYSTYSNECELEKAQCNQQRRIKVMSKGACGKCGWS' A
#
# COMPACT_ATOMS: atom_id res chain seq x y z
N ILE A 1 -14.34 -12.15 7.20
CA ILE A 1 -12.92 -12.04 6.79
C ILE A 1 -12.43 -10.65 7.19
N ARG A 2 -11.79 -10.50 8.35
CA ARG A 2 -11.29 -9.20 8.83
C ARG A 2 -9.93 -8.94 8.20
N ASN A 3 -9.76 -7.80 7.52
CA ASN A 3 -8.45 -7.38 7.05
C ASN A 3 -7.61 -6.96 8.28
N PRO A 4 -6.48 -7.65 8.59
CA PRO A 4 -5.64 -7.27 9.73
C PRO A 4 -5.06 -5.86 9.59
N ALA A 5 -4.97 -5.29 8.39
CA ALA A 5 -4.56 -3.91 8.17
C ALA A 5 -5.55 -2.88 8.76
N CYS A 6 -6.81 -3.24 9.03
CA CYS A 6 -7.77 -2.34 9.68
C CYS A 6 -7.75 -2.38 11.22
N LEU A 7 -6.92 -3.23 11.83
CA LEU A 7 -6.89 -3.38 13.29
C LEU A 7 -5.87 -2.44 13.95
N SER A 8 -5.02 -1.81 13.16
CA SER A 8 -4.08 -0.79 13.62
C SER A 8 -4.78 0.57 13.65
N HIS A 9 -5.24 1.00 14.83
CA HIS A 9 -5.68 2.37 15.14
C HIS A 9 -4.62 3.47 14.85
N LEU A 10 -3.48 3.12 14.25
CA LEU A 10 -2.36 3.98 13.89
C LEU A 10 -2.43 4.53 12.45
N LEU A 11 -3.35 4.04 11.61
CA LEU A 11 -3.49 4.49 10.21
C LEU A 11 -4.17 5.85 10.03
N SER A 12 -4.61 6.51 11.11
CA SER A 12 -5.18 7.86 11.03
C SER A 12 -4.14 8.91 10.60
N THR A 13 -2.85 8.67 10.86
CA THR A 13 -1.79 9.63 10.55
C THR A 13 -0.58 8.92 9.98
N CYS A 14 -0.49 8.85 8.65
CA CYS A 14 0.73 8.41 7.99
C CYS A 14 1.76 9.55 7.98
N PRO A 15 3.05 9.26 8.23
CA PRO A 15 4.09 10.26 8.09
C PRO A 15 4.23 10.65 6.61
N SER A 16 4.53 11.92 6.32
CA SER A 16 4.80 12.43 4.96
C SER A 16 6.14 11.97 4.38
N VAL A 17 6.60 10.77 4.75
CA VAL A 17 7.81 10.15 4.19
C VAL A 17 7.48 9.65 2.79
N VAL A 18 8.26 10.09 1.81
CA VAL A 18 8.14 9.63 0.42
C VAL A 18 9.05 8.41 0.25
N ALA A 19 8.44 7.23 0.27
CA ALA A 19 9.10 5.94 0.11
C ALA A 19 8.20 5.02 -0.71
N PRO A 20 8.07 5.25 -2.03
CA PRO A 20 7.04 4.63 -2.83
C PRO A 20 7.14 3.10 -2.80
N VAL A 21 5.99 2.43 -2.80
CA VAL A 21 5.90 0.97 -2.83
C VAL A 21 4.87 0.51 -3.86
N CYS A 22 5.16 -0.62 -4.50
CA CYS A 22 4.24 -1.26 -5.43
C CYS A 22 3.38 -2.26 -4.66
N GLY A 23 2.07 -2.08 -4.69
CA GLY A 23 1.11 -3.01 -4.11
C GLY A 23 0.84 -4.21 -5.01
N SER A 24 0.33 -5.28 -4.43
CA SER A 24 -0.10 -6.50 -5.14
C SER A 24 -1.34 -6.29 -6.01
N ASP A 25 -1.93 -5.11 -5.94
CA ASP A 25 -2.99 -4.61 -6.81
C ASP A 25 -2.44 -3.82 -8.01
N TYR A 26 -1.12 -3.80 -8.21
CA TYR A 26 -0.41 -3.03 -9.23
C TYR A 26 -0.54 -1.51 -9.08
N SER A 27 -0.99 -1.03 -7.90
CA SER A 27 -1.03 0.38 -7.57
C SER A 27 0.25 0.81 -6.87
N THR A 28 0.71 2.03 -7.19
CA THR A 28 1.82 2.64 -6.45
C THR A 28 1.27 3.44 -5.27
N TYR A 29 1.84 3.21 -4.10
CA TYR A 29 1.52 3.95 -2.87
C TYR A 29 2.71 4.81 -2.46
N SER A 30 2.45 6.01 -1.93
CA SER A 30 3.50 6.96 -1.54
C SER A 30 4.44 6.42 -0.45
N ASN A 31 3.93 5.53 0.40
CA ASN A 31 4.68 4.75 1.38
C ASN A 31 3.86 3.54 1.86
N GLU A 32 4.47 2.69 2.68
CA GLU A 32 3.84 1.49 3.24
C GLU A 32 2.62 1.81 4.13
N CYS A 33 2.65 2.92 4.88
CA CYS A 33 1.50 3.35 5.68
C CYS A 33 0.30 3.71 4.80
N GLU A 34 0.51 4.44 3.70
CA GLU A 34 -0.55 4.74 2.74
C GLU A 34 -1.11 3.48 2.08
N LEU A 35 -0.26 2.47 1.84
CA LEU A 35 -0.70 1.16 1.35
C LEU A 35 -1.59 0.45 2.37
N GLU A 36 -1.21 0.39 3.65
CA GLU A 36 -2.04 -0.16 4.72
C GLU A 36 -3.36 0.60 4.93
N LYS A 37 -3.32 1.93 4.79
CA LYS A 37 -4.52 2.77 4.86
C LYS A 37 -5.46 2.47 3.72
N ALA A 38 -4.94 2.32 2.50
CA ALA A 38 -5.71 1.91 1.34
C ALA A 38 -6.26 0.49 1.49
N GLN A 39 -5.49 -0.46 2.03
CA GLN A 39 -5.99 -1.80 2.37
C GLN A 39 -7.21 -1.74 3.28
N CYS A 40 -7.17 -0.84 4.27
CA CYS A 40 -8.29 -0.70 5.18
C CYS A 40 -9.50 -0.04 4.52
N ASN A 41 -9.30 1.09 3.84
CA ASN A 41 -10.36 1.83 3.14
C ASN A 41 -11.06 1.00 2.06
N GLN A 42 -10.28 0.23 1.30
CA GLN A 42 -10.82 -0.61 0.22
C GLN A 42 -11.30 -1.98 0.72
N GLN A 43 -11.05 -2.32 1.99
CA GLN A 43 -11.28 -3.66 2.54
C GLN A 43 -10.60 -4.78 1.72
N ARG A 44 -9.42 -4.48 1.15
CA ARG A 44 -8.64 -5.40 0.31
C ARG A 44 -7.31 -5.73 0.96
N ARG A 45 -6.87 -6.97 0.80
CA ARG A 45 -5.53 -7.41 1.25
C ARG A 45 -4.52 -7.09 0.15
N ILE A 46 -3.79 -6.00 0.30
CA ILE A 46 -2.78 -5.52 -0.65
C ILE A 46 -1.42 -5.73 0.00
N LYS A 47 -0.54 -6.50 -0.62
CA LYS A 47 0.81 -6.73 -0.08
C LYS A 47 1.80 -5.85 -0.84
N VAL A 48 2.89 -5.44 -0.20
CA VAL A 48 4.02 -4.85 -0.91
C VAL A 48 4.63 -5.92 -1.82
N MET A 49 4.62 -5.68 -3.12
CA MET A 49 5.32 -6.49 -4.12
C MET A 49 6.76 -6.04 -4.30
N SER A 50 7.00 -4.73 -4.30
CA SER A 50 8.33 -4.17 -4.49
C SER A 50 8.49 -2.84 -3.76
N LYS A 51 9.72 -2.56 -3.32
CA LYS A 51 10.12 -1.24 -2.85
C LYS A 51 10.40 -0.37 -4.08
N GLY A 52 9.72 0.77 -4.18
CA GLY A 52 9.66 1.61 -5.37
C GLY A 52 8.27 1.62 -5.99
N ALA A 53 8.04 2.57 -6.90
CA ALA A 53 6.80 2.61 -7.67
C ALA A 53 6.62 1.33 -8.50
N CYS A 54 5.37 0.96 -8.79
CA CYS A 54 5.11 -0.06 -9.80
C CYS A 54 5.65 0.45 -11.13
N GLY A 55 6.78 -0.11 -11.57
CA GLY A 55 7.27 0.12 -12.92
C GLY A 55 6.32 -0.52 -13.92
N LYS A 56 6.07 0.14 -15.05
CA LYS A 56 5.78 -0.60 -16.28
C LYS A 56 7.06 -1.35 -16.64
N CYS A 57 7.34 -2.46 -15.98
CA CYS A 57 8.37 -3.38 -16.46
C CYS A 57 7.88 -3.84 -17.84
N GLY A 58 8.67 -3.58 -18.89
CA GLY A 58 8.25 -3.60 -20.28
C GLY A 58 7.57 -4.89 -20.74
N TRP A 59 6.25 -4.82 -20.93
CA TRP A 59 5.56 -5.54 -21.99
C TRP A 59 5.48 -4.64 -23.23
N SER A 60 6.60 -4.53 -23.92
CA SER A 60 6.62 -4.37 -25.38
C SER A 60 7.47 -5.50 -25.93
#